data_AF-A0ABD2NAB0-F1
#
_entry.id   AF-A0ABD2NAB0-F1
#
_cell.length_a   1.000
_cell.length_b   1.000
_cell.length_c   1.000
_cell.angle_alpha   90.00
_cell.angle_beta   90.00
_cell.angle_gamma   90.00
#
_symmetry.space_group_name_H-M   'P 1'
#
loop_
_entity.id
_entity.type
_entity.pdbx_description
1 polymer ?
#
loop_
_entity_poly.entity_id
_entity_poly.type
_entity_poly.pdbx_seq_one_letter_code
_entity_poly.pdbx_strand_id
1 'polypeptide(L)'
;MFLEAFLILVRTERNSGAWCPSKQATTEPEEWIQIDLKTVHMITAAGTQGRFGNGQGVEFAEAYMLEYWRPKLNRWIRYHNSKGEEVCTSG
;
A
#
# COMPACT_ATOMS: atom_id res chain seq x y z
N MET A 1 -1.52 16.57 -6.44
CA MET A 1 -1.06 17.86 -5.84
C MET A 1 -0.18 17.51 -4.65
N PHE A 2 0.88 18.30 -4.42
CA PHE A 2 2.28 17.94 -4.11
C PHE A 2 2.62 17.38 -2.70
N LEU A 3 3.48 16.39 -2.68
CA LEU A 3 3.12 15.06 -2.22
C LEU A 3 4.52 14.76 -1.53
N GLU A 4 4.63 14.42 -0.22
CA GLU A 4 5.92 13.95 0.43
C GLU A 4 5.76 12.48 0.89
N ALA A 5 6.80 11.67 0.72
CA ALA A 5 6.73 10.21 0.58
C ALA A 5 6.85 9.44 1.90
N PHE A 6 6.01 8.42 2.10
CA PHE A 6 6.25 7.38 3.11
C PHE A 6 6.69 6.09 2.41
N LEU A 7 8.01 5.87 2.42
CA LEU A 7 8.59 4.55 2.17
C LEU A 7 8.53 3.77 3.48
N ILE A 8 7.60 2.83 3.61
CA ILE A 8 7.63 1.88 4.73
C ILE A 8 8.72 0.84 4.40
N LEU A 9 9.97 1.18 4.70
CA LEU A 9 11.10 0.24 4.71
C LEU A 9 11.10 -0.48 6.05
N VAL A 10 10.54 -1.69 6.12
CA VAL A 10 10.73 -2.57 7.27
C VAL A 10 12.03 -3.35 7.04
N ARG A 11 13.17 -2.76 7.44
CA ARG A 11 14.48 -3.44 7.42
C ARG A 11 14.74 -4.31 8.66
N THR A 12 13.70 -4.68 9.40
CA THR A 12 13.82 -5.34 10.69
C THR A 12 12.92 -6.57 10.74
N GLU A 13 13.47 -7.73 11.08
CA GLU A 13 12.68 -8.89 11.48
C GLU A 13 12.08 -8.65 12.86
N ARG A 14 10.87 -8.12 12.91
CA ARG A 14 9.98 -8.32 14.05
C ARG A 14 8.82 -9.18 13.57
N ASN A 15 8.59 -10.28 14.28
CA ASN A 15 7.64 -11.34 13.90
C ASN A 15 8.02 -12.00 12.56
N SER A 16 7.30 -11.69 11.47
CA SER A 16 7.43 -12.31 10.14
C SER A 16 8.12 -11.42 9.10
N GLY A 17 8.49 -10.18 9.44
CA GLY A 17 9.22 -9.28 8.54
C GLY A 17 8.38 -8.57 7.46
N ALA A 18 7.06 -8.77 7.45
CA ALA A 18 6.06 -8.00 6.67
C ALA A 18 4.62 -8.34 7.12
N TRP A 19 3.64 -7.59 6.61
CA TRP A 19 2.24 -7.98 6.63
C TRP A 19 1.95 -8.98 5.49
N CYS A 20 1.21 -10.04 5.79
CA CYS A 20 0.74 -11.01 4.81
C CYS A 20 -0.75 -11.29 5.09
N PRO A 21 -1.65 -11.21 4.10
CA PRO A 21 -3.03 -11.58 4.29
C PRO A 21 -3.16 -13.08 4.60
N SER A 22 -4.22 -13.46 5.32
CA SER A 22 -4.46 -14.86 5.68
C SER A 22 -4.84 -15.72 4.46
N LYS A 23 -5.52 -15.11 3.49
CA LYS A 23 -5.89 -15.72 2.22
C LYS A 23 -4.88 -15.31 1.15
N GLN A 24 -4.71 -16.16 0.16
CA GLN A 24 -3.96 -15.81 -1.02
C GLN A 24 -4.64 -14.64 -1.74
N ALA A 25 -3.85 -13.60 -2.08
CA ALA A 25 -4.34 -12.50 -2.87
C ALA A 25 -4.85 -13.02 -4.22
N THR A 26 -6.06 -12.60 -4.58
CA THR A 26 -6.66 -12.86 -5.89
C THR A 26 -6.58 -11.59 -6.73
N THR A 27 -7.13 -11.62 -7.95
CA THR A 27 -7.31 -10.42 -8.76
C THR A 27 -8.36 -9.47 -8.16
N GLU A 28 -9.16 -9.93 -7.20
CA GLU A 28 -10.15 -9.13 -6.49
C GLU A 28 -9.53 -8.50 -5.23
N PRO A 29 -9.74 -7.19 -4.97
CA PRO A 29 -9.19 -6.49 -3.81
C PRO A 29 -9.98 -6.80 -2.52
N GLU A 30 -9.90 -8.04 -2.04
CA GLU A 30 -10.57 -8.44 -0.80
C GLU A 30 -9.78 -8.03 0.47
N GLU A 31 -8.45 -8.02 0.37
CA GLU A 31 -7.54 -7.82 1.50
C GLU A 31 -6.88 -6.43 1.42
N TRP A 32 -6.81 -5.73 2.55
CA TRP A 32 -6.28 -4.37 2.59
C TRP A 32 -5.56 -4.06 3.90
N ILE A 33 -4.62 -3.11 3.82
CA ILE A 33 -4.04 -2.43 4.98
C ILE A 33 -4.54 -0.99 4.96
N GLN A 34 -5.12 -0.54 6.07
CA GLN A 34 -5.47 0.86 6.27
C GLN A 34 -4.40 1.55 7.11
N ILE A 35 -3.96 2.70 6.65
CA ILE A 35 -3.08 3.60 7.39
C ILE A 35 -3.88 4.83 7.78
N ASP A 36 -4.17 4.98 9.07
CA ASP A 36 -4.84 6.17 9.60
C ASP A 36 -3.80 7.22 10.05
N LEU A 37 -3.65 8.26 9.23
CA LEU A 37 -2.72 9.36 9.46
C LEU A 37 -3.24 10.40 10.48
N LYS A 38 -4.43 10.23 11.06
CA LYS A 38 -5.08 11.07 12.08
C LYS A 38 -5.46 12.49 11.65
N THR A 39 -4.73 13.10 10.72
CA THR A 39 -5.04 14.40 10.11
C THR A 39 -4.97 14.30 8.59
N VAL A 40 -5.49 15.32 7.89
CA VAL A 40 -5.48 15.33 6.42
C VAL A 40 -4.06 15.57 5.92
N HIS A 41 -3.55 14.63 5.13
CA HIS A 41 -2.22 14.70 4.51
C HIS A 41 -2.30 14.65 3.00
N MET A 42 -1.26 15.17 2.36
CA MET A 42 -1.01 15.08 0.93
C MET A 42 0.13 14.08 0.68
N ILE A 43 -0.22 12.84 0.37
CA ILE A 43 0.73 11.72 0.10
C ILE A 43 1.32 11.91 -1.31
N THR A 44 2.66 11.77 -1.58
CA THR A 44 3.35 11.67 -2.94
C THR A 44 3.30 10.40 -3.68
N ALA A 45 3.54 9.39 -2.90
CA ALA A 45 4.18 8.22 -3.38
C ALA A 45 3.83 7.19 -2.36
N ALA A 46 3.48 6.03 -2.88
CA ALA A 46 3.46 4.81 -2.13
C ALA A 46 4.65 4.00 -2.62
N GLY A 47 5.39 3.43 -1.67
CA GLY A 47 6.35 2.38 -1.93
C GLY A 47 5.90 1.14 -1.19
N THR A 48 5.97 0.00 -1.86
CA THR A 48 5.76 -1.32 -1.25
C THR A 48 7.11 -1.98 -1.01
N GLN A 49 7.16 -2.84 -0.02
CA GLN A 49 8.30 -3.74 0.18
C GLN A 49 7.75 -5.13 0.50
N GLY A 50 8.36 -6.15 -0.09
CA GLY A 50 8.10 -7.53 0.26
C GLY A 50 8.59 -7.90 1.66
N ARG A 51 8.35 -9.15 2.04
CA ARG A 51 8.86 -9.73 3.27
C ARG A 51 10.38 -9.70 3.27
N PHE A 52 10.99 -9.20 4.35
CA PHE A 52 12.45 -9.21 4.45
C PHE A 52 13.00 -10.65 4.58
N GLY A 53 12.43 -11.45 5.50
CA GLY A 53 12.79 -12.85 5.72
C GLY A 53 14.27 -13.10 6.02
N ASN A 54 14.94 -12.22 6.78
CA ASN A 54 16.41 -12.23 6.95
C ASN A 54 17.18 -12.19 5.61
N GLY A 55 16.63 -11.54 4.59
CA GLY A 55 17.17 -11.50 3.23
C GLY A 55 16.83 -12.72 2.37
N GLN A 56 16.00 -13.65 2.87
CA GLN A 56 15.48 -14.79 2.13
C GLN A 56 13.99 -14.66 1.76
N GLY A 57 13.35 -13.54 2.11
CA GLY A 57 11.97 -13.30 1.70
C GLY A 57 11.87 -13.16 0.19
N VAL A 58 10.89 -13.83 -0.39
CA VAL A 58 10.57 -13.81 -1.83
C VAL A 58 9.13 -13.36 -2.08
N GLU A 59 8.38 -13.13 -1.01
CA GLU A 59 6.98 -12.76 -1.04
C GLU A 59 6.86 -11.23 -1.11
N PHE A 60 6.30 -10.74 -2.20
CA PHE A 60 5.96 -9.33 -2.39
C PHE A 60 4.65 -9.23 -3.17
N ALA A 61 3.93 -8.12 -2.99
CA ALA A 61 2.78 -7.83 -3.83
C ALA A 61 3.27 -7.30 -5.18
N GLU A 62 2.95 -7.97 -6.29
CA GLU A 62 3.35 -7.53 -7.64
C GLU A 62 2.60 -6.27 -8.09
N ALA A 63 1.38 -6.09 -7.60
CA ALA A 63 0.55 -4.93 -7.87
C ALA A 63 -0.37 -4.63 -6.68
N TYR A 64 -0.85 -3.39 -6.63
CA TYR A 64 -1.77 -2.93 -5.60
C TYR A 64 -2.70 -1.85 -6.15
N MET A 65 -3.80 -1.61 -5.44
CA MET A 65 -4.71 -0.50 -5.68
C MET A 65 -4.71 0.41 -4.45
N LEU A 66 -4.97 1.70 -4.67
CA LEU A 66 -5.04 2.68 -3.59
C LEU A 66 -6.44 3.24 -3.46
N GLU A 67 -6.94 3.26 -2.24
CA GLU A 67 -8.14 3.98 -1.87
C GLU A 67 -7.81 5.02 -0.80
N TYR A 68 -8.46 6.18 -0.90
CA TYR A 68 -8.30 7.24 0.09
C TYR A 68 -9.64 7.76 0.56
N TRP A 69 -9.66 8.21 1.81
CA TRP A 69 -10.83 8.82 2.43
C TRP A 69 -10.54 10.30 2.74
N ARG A 70 -11.54 11.16 2.55
CA ARG A 70 -11.48 12.57 2.94
C ARG A 70 -12.74 12.94 3.73
N PRO A 71 -12.64 13.66 4.86
CA PRO A 71 -13.79 14.03 5.68
C PRO A 71 -14.92 14.71 4.89
N LYS A 72 -14.57 15.61 3.97
CA LYS A 72 -15.53 16.33 3.13
C LYS A 72 -16.31 15.44 2.15
N LEU A 73 -15.76 14.28 1.80
CA LEU A 73 -16.35 13.37 0.81
C LEU A 73 -17.08 12.20 1.48
N ASN A 74 -16.75 11.91 2.75
CA ASN A 74 -17.37 10.89 3.59
C ASN A 74 -17.53 9.52 2.90
N ARG A 75 -16.56 9.15 2.06
CA ARG A 75 -16.52 7.88 1.34
C ARG A 75 -15.08 7.56 0.93
N TRP A 76 -14.82 6.28 0.70
CA TRP A 76 -13.61 5.83 0.03
C TRP A 76 -13.66 6.18 -1.46
N ILE A 77 -12.51 6.57 -1.99
CA ILE A 77 -12.35 6.92 -3.40
C ILE A 77 -11.17 6.16 -3.95
N ARG A 78 -11.40 5.47 -5.06
CA ARG A 78 -10.37 4.78 -5.82
C ARG A 78 -9.45 5.79 -6.49
N TYR A 79 -8.15 5.62 -6.27
CA TYR A 79 -7.14 6.41 -6.94
C TYR A 79 -6.97 5.91 -8.38
N HIS A 80 -6.86 6.86 -9.31
CA HIS A 80 -6.42 6.62 -10.67
C HIS A 80 -5.14 7.42 -10.90
N ASN A 81 -4.15 6.80 -11.53
CA ASN A 81 -2.93 7.50 -11.91
C ASN A 81 -3.18 8.50 -13.05
N SER A 82 -2.15 9.22 -13.49
CA SER A 82 -2.28 10.22 -14.57
C SER A 82 -2.70 9.64 -15.93
N LYS A 83 -2.62 8.32 -16.10
CA LYS A 83 -3.09 7.59 -17.29
C LYS A 83 -4.51 7.03 -17.12
N GLY A 84 -5.13 7.22 -15.95
CA GLY A 84 -6.46 6.69 -15.62
C GLY A 84 -6.43 5.26 -15.06
N GLU A 85 -5.25 4.67 -14.84
CA GLU A 85 -5.11 3.29 -14.37
C GLU A 85 -5.29 3.21 -12.85
N GLU A 86 -6.03 2.22 -12.37
CA GLU A 86 -6.23 1.96 -10.93
C GLU A 86 -5.12 1.10 -10.33
N VAL A 87 -4.57 0.20 -11.14
CA VAL A 87 -3.58 -0.79 -10.72
C VAL A 87 -2.20 -0.15 -10.77
N CYS A 88 -1.53 -0.12 -9.63
CA CYS A 88 -0.15 0.30 -9.48
C CYS A 88 0.73 -0.95 -9.40
N THR A 89 1.70 -1.09 -10.30
CA THR A 89 2.67 -2.19 -10.26
C THR A 89 3.76 -1.87 -9.24
N SER A 90 4.12 -2.84 -8.41
CA SER A 90 5.34 -2.76 -7.59
C SER A 90 6.55 -2.84 -8.51
N GLY A 91 7.53 -1.94 -8.28
CA GLY A 91 8.78 -1.88 -9.04
C GLY A 91 9.87 -2.76 -8.45
#